data_AF-G1U3I0-F1
#
_entry.id   AF-G1U3I0-F1
#
_cell.length_a   1.000
_cell.length_b   1.000
_cell.length_c   1.000
_cell.angle_alpha   90.00
_cell.angle_beta   90.00
_cell.angle_gamma   90.00
#
_symmetry.space_group_name_H-M   'P 1'
#
loop_
_entity.id
_entity.type
_entity.pdbx_description
1 polymer ?
#
loop_
_entity_poly.entity_id
_entity_poly.type
_entity_poly.pdbx_seq_one_letter_code
_entity_poly.pdbx_strand_id
1 'polypeptide(L)'
;MVPLSASGQIRGYYLDWKTSRDLKRGKLAYEYADERLRINSLRKNTILPKDLQEVADEEIAALPWDSCPVRIRNRCAMTSRPRGVKRRCRLSHIVFCHLADHGQLSGVQRAMW
;
A
#
# COMPACT_ATOMS: atom_id res chain seq x y z
N MET A 1 -0.88 39.40 19.68
CA MET A 1 -2.05 38.92 18.92
C MET A 1 -1.71 39.00 17.45
N VAL A 2 -1.40 37.87 16.81
CA VAL A 2 -1.11 37.81 15.36
C VAL A 2 -2.36 37.24 14.67
N PRO A 3 -2.83 37.81 13.56
CA PRO A 3 -4.18 37.62 13.09
C PRO A 3 -4.41 36.24 12.45
N LEU A 4 -5.60 35.69 12.74
CA LEU A 4 -6.21 34.53 12.11
C LEU A 4 -6.72 34.90 10.72
N SER A 5 -5.91 34.71 9.67
CA SER A 5 -6.43 34.43 8.32
C SER A 5 -5.30 34.02 7.38
N ALA A 6 -4.88 32.77 7.49
CA ALA A 6 -4.40 32.04 6.33
C ALA A 6 -5.31 30.84 6.20
N SER A 7 -6.17 30.84 5.17
CA SER A 7 -6.68 29.63 4.56
C SER A 7 -5.48 28.86 3.99
N GLY A 8 -4.64 28.33 4.88
CA GLY A 8 -3.52 27.51 4.55
C GLY A 8 -4.11 26.26 3.91
N GLN A 9 -3.81 26.06 2.63
CA GLN A 9 -3.91 24.72 2.06
C GLN A 9 -3.33 23.75 3.09
N ILE A 10 -4.12 22.78 3.53
CA ILE A 10 -3.60 21.67 4.34
C ILE A 10 -2.63 20.94 3.41
N ARG A 11 -1.36 21.40 3.37
CA ARG A 11 -0.28 20.74 2.65
C ARG A 11 -0.11 19.41 3.37
N GLY A 12 -0.76 18.37 2.83
CA GLY A 12 -0.66 17.04 3.40
C GLY A 12 0.80 16.68 3.58
N TYR A 13 1.15 16.17 4.76
CA TYR A 13 2.49 15.73 5.17
C TYR A 13 3.13 14.67 4.24
N TYR A 14 2.41 14.26 3.19
CA TYR A 14 2.79 13.23 2.23
C TYR A 14 3.29 13.88 0.94
N LEU A 15 4.36 13.31 0.38
CA LEU A 15 5.03 13.81 -0.84
C LEU A 15 4.08 14.02 -2.02
N ASP A 16 3.14 13.09 -2.23
CA ASP A 16 2.18 13.10 -3.32
C ASP A 16 0.78 12.65 -2.86
N TRP A 17 -0.26 13.15 -3.52
CA TRP A 17 -1.64 12.67 -3.33
C TRP A 17 -1.79 11.16 -3.63
N LYS A 18 -0.93 10.62 -4.51
CA LYS A 18 -0.90 9.18 -4.85
C LYS A 18 -0.53 8.34 -3.64
N THR A 19 0.42 8.81 -2.84
CA THR A 19 0.82 8.16 -1.58
C THR A 19 -0.31 8.24 -0.56
N SER A 20 -0.95 9.41 -0.42
CA SER A 20 -2.13 9.55 0.45
C SER A 20 -3.25 8.57 0.07
N ARG A 21 -3.52 8.40 -1.23
CA ARG A 21 -4.50 7.43 -1.73
C ARG A 21 -4.11 5.99 -1.40
N ASP A 22 -2.85 5.61 -1.62
CA ASP A 22 -2.38 4.25 -1.31
C ASP A 22 -2.36 3.97 0.20
N LEU A 23 -2.12 4.97 1.04
CA LEU A 23 -2.23 4.84 2.49
C LEU A 23 -3.68 4.64 2.94
N LYS A 24 -4.64 5.36 2.36
CA LYS A 24 -6.08 5.14 2.62
C LYS A 24 -6.50 3.71 2.25
N ARG A 25 -6.06 3.21 1.10
CA ARG A 25 -6.28 1.81 0.69
C ARG A 25 -5.66 0.82 1.66
N GLY A 26 -4.44 1.09 2.12
CA GLY A 26 -3.76 0.24 3.11
C GLY A 26 -4.52 0.15 4.44
N LYS A 27 -5.10 1.26 4.90
CA LYS A 27 -5.95 1.29 6.11
C LYS A 27 -7.22 0.47 5.92
N LEU A 28 -7.96 0.71 4.84
CA LEU A 28 -9.17 -0.06 4.52
C LEU A 28 -8.86 -1.56 4.35
N ALA A 29 -7.77 -1.91 3.67
CA ALA A 29 -7.39 -3.31 3.49
C ALA A 29 -7.02 -4.00 4.81
N TYR A 30 -6.54 -3.24 5.81
CA TYR A 30 -6.28 -3.75 7.14
C TYR A 30 -7.58 -3.97 7.92
N GLU A 31 -8.50 -3.01 7.88
CA GLU A 31 -9.82 -3.10 8.54
C GLU A 31 -10.62 -4.31 8.04
N TYR A 32 -10.68 -4.53 6.72
CA TYR A 32 -11.45 -5.61 6.10
C TYR A 32 -10.64 -6.90 5.88
N ALA A 33 -9.43 -7.02 6.47
CA ALA A 33 -8.56 -8.17 6.23
C ALA A 33 -9.21 -9.49 6.68
N ASP A 34 -9.79 -9.51 7.88
CA ASP A 34 -10.37 -10.69 8.50
C ASP A 34 -11.66 -11.12 7.81
N GLU A 35 -12.54 -10.15 7.49
CA GLU A 35 -13.78 -10.41 6.76
C GLU A 35 -13.51 -11.00 5.38
N ARG A 36 -12.57 -10.42 4.62
CA ARG A 36 -12.19 -10.95 3.31
C ARG A 36 -11.56 -12.34 3.40
N LEU A 37 -10.79 -12.62 4.45
CA LEU A 37 -10.22 -13.95 4.67
C LEU A 37 -11.33 -14.99 4.87
N ARG A 38 -12.30 -14.68 5.72
CA ARG A 38 -13.44 -15.57 6.02
C ARG A 38 -14.26 -15.84 4.77
N ILE A 39 -14.72 -14.82 4.05
CA ILE A 39 -15.60 -15.02 2.89
C ILE A 39 -14.85 -15.73 1.75
N ASN A 40 -13.57 -15.40 1.54
CA ASN A 40 -12.77 -16.03 0.49
C ASN A 40 -12.44 -17.50 0.80
N SER A 41 -12.47 -17.91 2.08
CA SER A 41 -12.34 -19.31 2.48
C SER A 41 -13.58 -20.13 2.11
N LEU A 42 -14.78 -19.54 2.23
CA LEU A 42 -16.04 -20.17 1.80
C LEU A 42 -16.07 -20.33 0.29
N ARG A 43 -15.74 -19.25 -0.43
CA ARG A 43 -15.75 -19.23 -1.90
C ARG A 43 -14.80 -20.25 -2.54
N LYS A 44 -13.60 -20.44 -1.97
CA LYS A 44 -12.56 -21.33 -2.54
C LYS A 44 -12.71 -22.79 -2.13
N ASN A 45 -13.77 -23.13 -1.40
CA ASN A 45 -14.00 -24.48 -0.89
C ASN A 45 -14.73 -25.35 -1.92
N THR A 46 -14.25 -26.57 -2.19
CA THR A 46 -14.86 -27.52 -3.13
C THR A 46 -15.91 -28.46 -2.49
N ILE A 47 -16.00 -28.49 -1.16
CA ILE A 47 -16.88 -29.36 -0.37
C ILE A 47 -18.27 -28.75 -0.19
N LEU A 48 -18.33 -27.42 -0.12
CA LEU A 48 -19.58 -26.69 0.10
C LEU A 48 -20.50 -26.72 -1.13
N PRO A 49 -21.83 -26.63 -0.93
CA PRO A 49 -22.77 -26.47 -2.03
C PRO A 49 -22.53 -25.15 -2.78
N LYS A 50 -22.85 -25.16 -4.09
CA LYS A 50 -22.63 -24.01 -4.98
C LYS A 50 -23.41 -22.77 -4.55
N ASP A 51 -24.62 -22.94 -4.04
CA ASP A 51 -25.47 -21.83 -3.59
C ASP A 51 -24.76 -20.96 -2.52
N LEU A 52 -24.00 -21.59 -1.61
CA LEU A 52 -23.21 -20.86 -0.61
C LEU A 52 -21.99 -20.14 -1.21
N GLN A 53 -21.44 -20.66 -2.30
CA GLN A 53 -20.36 -19.99 -3.02
C GLN A 53 -20.87 -18.74 -3.75
N GLU A 54 -22.07 -18.83 -4.34
CA GLU A 54 -22.73 -17.69 -5.01
C GLU A 54 -23.01 -16.55 -4.02
N VAL A 55 -23.56 -16.86 -2.84
CA VAL A 55 -23.76 -15.87 -1.76
C VAL A 55 -22.43 -15.24 -1.32
N ALA A 56 -21.38 -16.05 -1.15
CA ALA A 56 -20.06 -15.54 -0.77
C ALA A 56 -19.43 -14.63 -1.84
N ASP A 57 -19.71 -14.88 -3.12
CA ASP A 57 -19.27 -14.02 -4.22
C ASP A 57 -20.00 -12.67 -4.22
N GLU A 58 -21.30 -12.65 -3.95
CA GLU A 58 -22.09 -11.43 -3.78
C GLU A 58 -21.58 -10.60 -2.59
N GLU A 59 -21.33 -11.25 -1.44
CA GLU A 59 -20.80 -10.59 -0.24
C GLU A 59 -19.41 -9.97 -0.50
N ILE A 60 -18.50 -10.69 -1.17
CA ILE A 60 -17.16 -10.16 -1.52
C ILE A 60 -17.27 -8.96 -2.47
N ALA A 61 -18.22 -8.99 -3.39
CA ALA A 61 -18.46 -7.93 -4.36
C ALA A 61 -19.06 -6.68 -3.72
N ALA A 62 -19.89 -6.84 -2.68
CA ALA A 62 -20.48 -5.74 -1.92
C ALA A 62 -19.46 -4.94 -1.08
N LEU A 63 -18.35 -5.57 -0.67
CA LEU A 63 -17.32 -4.90 0.12
C LEU A 63 -16.65 -3.72 -0.63
N PRO A 64 -16.14 -2.70 0.08
CA PRO A 64 -15.47 -1.56 -0.54
C PRO A 64 -14.32 -1.99 -1.46
N TRP A 65 -14.34 -1.56 -2.73
CA TRP A 65 -13.36 -1.99 -3.73
C TRP A 65 -11.89 -1.70 -3.35
N ASP A 66 -11.67 -0.57 -2.68
CA ASP A 66 -10.33 -0.13 -2.26
C ASP A 66 -9.74 -0.95 -1.09
N SER A 67 -10.53 -1.80 -0.44
CA SER A 67 -10.02 -2.77 0.56
C SER A 67 -9.38 -4.01 -0.09
N CYS A 68 -9.46 -4.17 -1.42
CA CYS A 68 -8.80 -5.27 -2.11
C CYS A 68 -7.26 -5.14 -2.06
N PRO A 69 -6.53 -6.13 -1.51
CA PRO A 69 -5.07 -6.03 -1.32
C PRO A 69 -4.29 -5.94 -2.63
N VAL A 70 -4.86 -6.43 -3.74
CA VAL A 70 -4.25 -6.39 -5.09
C VAL A 70 -4.01 -4.95 -5.57
N ARG A 71 -4.80 -3.98 -5.06
CA ARG A 71 -4.72 -2.58 -5.48
C ARG A 71 -3.59 -1.81 -4.81
N ILE A 72 -3.03 -2.35 -3.73
CA ILE A 72 -1.97 -1.68 -2.98
C ILE A 72 -0.68 -1.71 -3.80
N ARG A 73 -0.07 -0.55 -4.00
CA ARG A 73 1.20 -0.41 -4.72
C ARG A 73 2.33 -0.06 -3.77
N ASN A 74 3.43 -0.82 -3.84
CA ASN A 74 4.67 -0.48 -3.13
C ASN A 74 5.31 0.76 -3.77
N ARG A 75 5.25 1.89 -3.07
CA ARG A 75 5.92 3.16 -3.46
C ARG A 75 7.19 3.39 -2.67
N CYS A 76 8.07 4.22 -3.22
CA CYS A 76 9.20 4.76 -2.48
C CYS A 76 8.71 5.62 -1.31
N ALA A 77 9.27 5.40 -0.12
CA ALA A 77 8.95 6.18 1.07
C ALA A 77 9.37 7.66 0.96
N MET A 78 10.48 7.94 0.25
CA MET A 78 11.06 9.29 0.13
C MET A 78 10.55 10.09 -1.08
N THR A 79 10.17 9.43 -2.18
CA THR A 79 9.89 10.11 -3.46
C THR A 79 8.60 9.64 -4.13
N SER A 80 7.76 8.85 -3.44
CA SER A 80 6.46 8.35 -3.95
C SER A 80 6.49 7.59 -5.30
N ARG A 81 7.69 7.29 -5.81
CA ARG A 81 7.91 6.61 -7.09
C ARG A 81 7.25 5.22 -7.10
N PRO A 82 6.44 4.88 -8.11
CA PRO A 82 5.69 3.61 -8.15
C PRO A 82 6.46 2.41 -8.73
N ARG A 83 7.60 2.65 -9.39
CA ARG A 83 8.38 1.64 -10.13
C ARG A 83 9.85 1.69 -9.74
N GLY A 84 10.51 0.54 -9.83
CA GLY A 84 11.92 0.40 -9.45
C GLY A 84 12.14 0.65 -7.96
N VAL A 85 11.23 0.17 -7.12
CA VAL A 85 11.32 0.23 -5.65
C VAL A 85 11.84 -1.11 -5.16
N LYS A 86 12.90 -1.09 -4.35
CA LYS A 86 13.44 -2.29 -3.71
C LYS A 86 12.59 -2.63 -2.49
N ARG A 87 11.98 -3.82 -2.45
CA ARG A 87 11.03 -4.22 -1.40
C ARG A 87 11.65 -4.20 0.01
N ARG A 88 12.90 -4.64 0.16
CA ARG A 88 13.62 -4.67 1.44
C ARG A 88 13.80 -3.28 2.05
N CYS A 89 14.25 -2.32 1.25
CA CYS A 89 14.56 -0.97 1.73
C CYS A 89 13.37 0.01 1.60
N ARG A 90 12.29 -0.36 0.89
CA ARG A 90 11.15 0.53 0.54
C ARG A 90 11.57 1.85 -0.13
N LEU A 91 12.70 1.83 -0.83
CA LEU A 91 13.28 2.98 -1.53
C LEU A 91 13.32 2.73 -3.04
N SER A 92 13.19 3.81 -3.81
CA SER A 92 13.46 3.78 -5.25
C SER A 92 14.95 3.52 -5.49
N HIS A 93 15.29 2.88 -6.62
CA HIS A 93 16.68 2.66 -7.01
C HIS A 93 17.53 3.94 -7.03
N ILE A 94 16.99 5.10 -7.42
CA ILE A 94 17.71 6.38 -7.44
C ILE A 94 18.17 6.78 -6.03
N VAL A 95 17.22 6.84 -5.09
CA VAL A 95 17.50 7.17 -3.69
C VAL A 95 18.37 6.08 -3.04
N PHE A 96 18.14 4.82 -3.38
CA PHE A 96 18.96 3.71 -2.89
C PHE A 96 20.42 3.86 -3.32
N CYS A 97 20.69 4.16 -4.60
CA CYS A 97 22.06 4.39 -5.08
C CYS A 97 22.70 5.59 -4.36
N HIS A 98 21.97 6.71 -4.24
CA HIS A 98 22.48 7.88 -3.54
C HIS A 98 22.89 7.57 -2.08
N LEU A 99 22.03 6.87 -1.33
CA LEU A 99 22.34 6.48 0.05
C LEU A 99 23.47 5.44 0.14
N ALA A 100 23.55 4.52 -0.82
CA ALA A 100 24.59 3.51 -0.89
C ALA A 100 25.96 4.11 -1.22
N ASP A 101 26.03 5.02 -2.20
CA ASP A 101 27.27 5.68 -2.63
C ASP A 101 27.84 6.57 -1.51
N HIS A 102 26.99 7.15 -0.66
CA HIS A 102 27.40 7.91 0.53
C HIS A 102 27.65 7.04 1.78
N GLY A 103 27.57 5.71 1.69
CA GLY A 103 27.81 4.82 2.82
C GLY A 103 26.78 4.92 3.95
N GLN A 104 25.59 5.49 3.69
CA GLN A 104 24.52 5.64 4.69
C GLN A 104 23.71 4.36 4.89
N LEU A 105 23.96 3.32 4.07
CA LEU A 105 23.36 2.00 4.20
C LEU A 105 24.39 0.98 4.70
N SER A 106 24.14 0.43 5.89
CA SER A 106 25.03 -0.55 6.51
C SER A 106 25.16 -1.82 5.65
N GLY A 107 26.40 -2.23 5.35
CA GLY A 107 26.70 -3.48 4.64
C GLY A 107 26.39 -3.46 3.14
N VAL A 108 26.03 -2.30 2.57
CA VAL A 108 25.88 -2.16 1.12
C VAL A 108 27.21 -1.74 0.52
N GLN A 109 27.78 -2.60 -0.32
CA GLN A 109 28.99 -2.33 -1.09
C GLN A 109 28.72 -2.62 -2.57
N ARG A 110 29.54 -2.02 -3.46
CA ARG A 110 29.52 -2.39 -4.88
C ARG A 110 30.00 -3.83 -5.01
N ALA A 111 29.33 -4.60 -5.86
CA ALA A 111 29.75 -5.95 -6.15
C ALA A 111 31.11 -5.91 -6.88
N MET A 112 32.07 -6.65 -6.36
CA MET A 112 33.40 -6.83 -6.94
C MET A 112 33.54 -8.33 -7.18
N TRP A 113 33.86 -8.70 -8.41
CA TRP A 113 34.15 -10.06 -8.84
C TRP A 113 35.40 -10.03 -9.71
#